data_AF-A0A9W6C390-F1
#
_entry.id   AF-A0A9W6C390-F1
#
_cell.length_a   1.000
_cell.length_b   1.000
_cell.length_c   1.000
_cell.angle_alpha   90.00
_cell.angle_beta   90.00
_cell.angle_gamma   90.00
#
_symmetry.space_group_name_H-M   'P 1'
#
loop_
_entity.id
_entity.type
_entity.pdbx_description
1 polymer ?
#
loop_
_entity_poly.entity_id
_entity_poly.type
_entity_poly.pdbx_seq_one_letter_code
_entity_poly.pdbx_strand_id
1 'polypeptide(L)'
;MGVSYGAISVEHGLPWWIPVLLSVLVVAGTSELMFVTIIASGASSWLAAAAGLLVNARYLPFGFQAAPLLGHGVRALAAAHVVNDESISFALAEEDDATRRLGFWVSGIGAVAIWPASTALGTWLGAFLGDVRTWGLDAVFPAVVLALVLPKVRAGGAPMIAAVVTGAGLTAGAAGFLPAGLPELLAVTAVVLARPWRTTAPATQETTLEACSVVLLAAVAVRSGTFHDGAFAGPSLLAGCTVAAVLGWRKAPFLLTVAAAITVTATLRLTGLG
;
A
#
# COMPACT_ATOMS: atom_id res chain seq x y z
N MET A 1 9.07 3.48 2.90
CA MET A 1 8.36 2.52 2.03
C MET A 1 9.31 1.82 1.08
N GLY A 2 9.92 2.51 0.10
CA GLY A 2 10.87 1.87 -0.82
C GLY A 2 12.08 1.23 -0.12
N VAL A 3 12.63 1.87 0.92
CA VAL A 3 13.71 1.26 1.75
C VAL A 3 13.30 -0.10 2.31
N SER A 4 12.14 -0.20 2.96
CA SER A 4 11.64 -1.47 3.49
C SER A 4 11.37 -2.49 2.38
N TYR A 5 10.76 -2.06 1.27
CA TYR A 5 10.51 -2.94 0.13
C TYR A 5 11.80 -3.53 -0.46
N GLY A 6 12.81 -2.69 -0.70
CA GLY A 6 14.11 -3.13 -1.22
C GLY A 6 14.81 -4.11 -0.29
N ALA A 7 14.79 -3.81 1.01
CA ALA A 7 15.37 -4.68 2.04
C ALA A 7 14.65 -6.04 2.14
N ILE A 8 13.32 -6.03 2.22
CA ILE A 8 12.50 -7.24 2.29
C ILE A 8 12.67 -8.09 1.02
N SER A 9 12.83 -7.47 -0.15
CA SER A 9 12.97 -8.20 -1.42
C SER A 9 14.25 -9.03 -1.46
N VAL A 10 15.38 -8.47 -1.03
CA VAL A 10 16.66 -9.19 -0.99
C VAL A 10 16.68 -10.24 0.13
N GLU A 11 15.96 -10.00 1.23
CA GLU A 11 15.76 -10.98 2.31
C GLU A 11 15.03 -12.23 1.81
N HIS A 12 14.04 -12.07 0.93
CA HIS A 12 13.33 -13.19 0.28
C HIS A 12 14.14 -13.83 -0.86
N GLY A 13 15.44 -13.53 -0.98
CA GLY A 13 16.35 -14.17 -1.92
C GLY A 13 16.29 -13.60 -3.35
N LEU A 14 15.59 -12.49 -3.58
CA LEU A 14 15.62 -11.85 -4.90
C LEU A 14 16.95 -11.13 -5.12
N PRO A 15 17.57 -11.26 -6.31
CA PRO A 15 18.68 -10.41 -6.71
C PRO A 15 18.33 -8.93 -6.57
N TRP A 16 19.25 -8.12 -6.05
CA TRP A 16 19.04 -6.69 -5.77
C TRP A 16 18.51 -5.87 -6.96
N TRP A 17 18.84 -6.27 -8.19
CA TRP A 17 18.41 -5.56 -9.40
C TRP A 17 16.93 -5.79 -9.72
N ILE A 18 16.30 -6.88 -9.25
CA ILE A 18 14.88 -7.17 -9.49
C ILE A 18 13.99 -6.11 -8.83
N PRO A 19 14.04 -5.87 -7.50
CA PRO A 19 13.17 -4.89 -6.87
C PRO A 19 13.44 -3.47 -7.37
N VAL A 20 14.69 -3.12 -7.69
CA VAL A 20 15.04 -1.83 -8.31
C VAL A 20 14.40 -1.70 -9.70
N LEU A 21 14.53 -2.70 -10.56
CA LEU A 21 13.94 -2.69 -11.89
C LEU A 21 12.41 -2.60 -11.82
N LEU A 22 11.78 -3.39 -10.94
CA LEU A 22 10.33 -3.33 -10.71
C LEU A 22 9.91 -1.93 -10.23
N SER A 23 10.65 -1.33 -9.31
CA SER A 23 10.33 0.02 -8.81
C SER A 23 10.41 1.12 -9.88
N VAL A 24 11.26 0.92 -10.90
CA VAL A 24 11.36 1.84 -12.05
C VAL A 24 10.25 1.58 -13.06
N LEU A 25 9.91 0.31 -13.34
CA LEU A 25 8.97 -0.04 -14.42
C LEU A 25 7.51 0.05 -13.99
N VAL A 26 7.21 -0.30 -12.73
CA VAL A 26 5.84 -0.46 -12.22
C VAL A 26 5.38 0.77 -11.45
N VAL A 27 6.27 1.35 -10.62
CA VAL A 27 6.01 2.56 -9.82
C VAL A 27 4.73 2.43 -8.97
N ALA A 28 4.50 1.23 -8.42
CA ALA A 28 3.30 0.96 -7.64
C ALA A 28 3.60 0.03 -6.46
N GLY A 29 4.02 0.64 -5.34
CA GLY A 29 4.60 -0.08 -4.21
C GLY A 29 3.75 -1.19 -3.60
N THR A 30 2.42 -1.07 -3.58
CA THR A 30 1.53 -2.14 -3.10
C THR A 30 1.54 -3.37 -4.02
N SER A 31 1.57 -3.16 -5.34
CA SER A 31 1.64 -4.26 -6.31
C SER A 31 3.01 -4.93 -6.33
N GLU A 32 4.08 -4.14 -6.15
CA GLU A 32 5.46 -4.63 -6.08
C GLU A 32 5.69 -5.48 -4.83
N LEU A 33 5.21 -5.03 -3.67
CA LEU A 33 5.25 -5.82 -2.43
C LEU A 33 4.44 -7.11 -2.57
N MET A 34 3.24 -7.03 -3.15
CA MET A 34 2.43 -8.22 -3.42
C MET A 34 3.18 -9.20 -4.31
N PHE A 35 3.78 -8.70 -5.41
CA PHE A 35 4.59 -9.51 -6.31
C PHE A 35 5.70 -10.25 -5.56
N VAL A 36 6.50 -9.52 -4.76
CA VAL A 36 7.60 -10.10 -3.99
C VAL A 36 7.11 -11.16 -3.01
N THR A 37 6.00 -10.92 -2.29
CA THR A 37 5.47 -11.91 -1.34
C THR A 37 4.93 -13.18 -2.01
N ILE A 38 4.39 -13.08 -3.22
CA ILE A 38 3.89 -14.25 -3.97
C ILE A 38 5.06 -15.06 -4.55
N ILE A 39 6.10 -14.38 -5.03
CA ILE A 39 7.33 -15.07 -5.45
C ILE A 39 7.99 -15.77 -4.26
N ALA A 40 8.06 -15.10 -3.11
CA ALA A 40 8.63 -15.64 -1.87
C ALA A 40 7.92 -16.91 -1.40
N SER A 41 6.61 -17.03 -1.60
CA SER A 41 5.86 -18.24 -1.29
C SER A 41 6.10 -19.41 -2.27
N GLY A 42 7.03 -19.26 -3.22
CA GLY A 42 7.32 -20.24 -4.27
C GLY A 42 6.30 -20.30 -5.40
N ALA A 43 5.38 -19.32 -5.47
CA ALA A 43 4.43 -19.28 -6.57
C ALA A 43 5.09 -18.78 -7.86
N SER A 44 4.41 -19.00 -8.98
CA SER A 44 4.93 -18.58 -10.28
C SER A 44 4.94 -17.06 -10.45
N SER A 45 5.91 -16.56 -11.22
CA SER A 45 6.03 -15.13 -11.54
C SER A 45 4.85 -14.57 -12.32
N TRP A 46 4.20 -15.39 -13.13
CA TRP A 46 2.98 -14.99 -13.84
C TRP A 46 1.81 -14.77 -12.87
N LEU A 47 1.68 -15.57 -11.82
CA LEU A 47 0.61 -15.43 -10.82
C LEU A 47 0.87 -14.19 -9.95
N ALA A 48 2.13 -13.98 -9.56
CA ALA A 48 2.56 -12.78 -8.85
C ALA A 48 2.26 -11.52 -9.66
N ALA A 49 2.58 -11.52 -10.97
CA ALA A 49 2.29 -10.42 -11.87
C ALA A 49 0.78 -10.18 -12.01
N ALA A 50 -0.02 -11.23 -12.19
CA ALA A 50 -1.48 -11.13 -12.29
C ALA A 50 -2.09 -10.53 -11.01
N ALA A 51 -1.63 -10.96 -9.83
CA ALA A 51 -2.09 -10.41 -8.56
C ALA A 51 -1.70 -8.93 -8.40
N GLY A 52 -0.46 -8.57 -8.75
CA GLY A 52 -0.02 -7.16 -8.76
C GLY A 52 -0.83 -6.29 -9.72
N LEU A 53 -1.15 -6.80 -10.92
CA LEU A 53 -2.01 -6.13 -11.89
C LEU A 53 -3.44 -5.95 -11.36
N LEU A 54 -3.99 -6.95 -10.67
CA LEU A 54 -5.31 -6.87 -10.05
C LEU A 54 -5.35 -5.79 -8.95
N VAL A 55 -4.28 -5.63 -8.15
CA VAL A 55 -4.17 -4.51 -7.20
C VAL A 55 -4.13 -3.17 -7.93
N ASN A 56 -3.38 -3.08 -9.02
CA ASN A 56 -3.26 -1.87 -9.83
C ASN A 56 -4.52 -1.56 -10.65
N ALA A 57 -5.46 -2.50 -10.81
CA ALA A 57 -6.73 -2.24 -11.46
C ALA A 57 -7.52 -1.10 -10.79
N ARG A 58 -7.22 -0.80 -9.52
CA ARG A 58 -7.75 0.39 -8.81
C ARG A 58 -7.38 1.72 -9.47
N TYR A 59 -6.36 1.74 -10.33
CA TYR A 59 -5.93 2.91 -11.07
C TYR A 59 -6.73 3.14 -12.36
N LEU A 60 -7.55 2.19 -12.81
CA LEU A 60 -8.40 2.35 -14.00
C LEU A 60 -9.36 3.55 -13.88
N PRO A 61 -10.11 3.74 -12.77
CA PRO A 61 -10.92 4.94 -12.57
C PRO A 61 -10.12 6.24 -12.63
N PHE A 62 -8.89 6.25 -12.09
CA PHE A 62 -8.03 7.42 -12.13
C PHE A 62 -7.51 7.70 -13.54
N GLY A 63 -7.24 6.68 -14.35
CA GLY A 63 -6.89 6.84 -15.76
C GLY A 63 -7.94 7.61 -16.55
N PHE A 64 -9.23 7.39 -16.25
CA PHE A 64 -10.33 8.16 -16.86
C PHE A 64 -10.35 9.62 -16.40
N GLN A 65 -10.09 9.88 -15.12
CA GLN A 65 -10.02 11.25 -14.58
C GLN A 65 -8.77 12.00 -15.04
N ALA A 66 -7.66 11.29 -15.25
CA ALA A 66 -6.38 11.81 -15.70
C ALA A 66 -6.33 12.06 -17.20
N ALA A 67 -7.31 11.59 -17.98
CA ALA A 67 -7.32 11.70 -19.44
C ALA A 67 -6.99 13.12 -19.97
N PRO A 68 -7.50 14.22 -19.37
CA PRO A 68 -7.14 15.59 -19.78
C PRO A 68 -5.67 15.98 -19.53
N LEU A 69 -4.97 15.26 -18.64
CA LEU A 69 -3.59 15.52 -18.21
C LEU A 69 -2.56 14.77 -19.07
N LEU A 70 -2.95 13.68 -19.73
CA LEU A 70 -2.03 12.78 -20.44
C LEU A 70 -1.40 13.43 -21.69
N GLY A 71 -2.10 14.33 -22.37
CA GLY A 71 -1.62 14.90 -23.63
C GLY A 71 -1.55 13.84 -24.74
N HIS A 72 -0.55 13.91 -25.63
CA HIS A 72 -0.48 13.10 -26.86
C HIS A 72 0.92 12.52 -27.09
N GLY A 73 1.01 11.40 -27.82
CA GLY A 73 2.27 10.79 -28.26
C GLY A 73 3.15 10.30 -27.08
N VAL A 74 4.45 10.53 -27.16
CA VAL A 74 5.42 10.12 -26.12
C VAL A 74 5.15 10.77 -24.75
N ARG A 75 4.56 11.97 -24.73
CA ARG A 75 4.15 12.63 -23.49
C ARG A 75 3.00 11.89 -22.81
N ALA A 76 2.11 11.26 -23.57
CA ALA A 76 1.05 10.44 -23.00
C ALA A 76 1.59 9.17 -22.35
N LEU A 77 2.64 8.56 -22.92
CA LEU A 77 3.31 7.41 -22.31
C LEU A 77 4.04 7.82 -21.02
N ALA A 78 4.78 8.92 -21.04
CA ALA A 78 5.44 9.45 -19.85
C ALA A 78 4.42 9.84 -18.76
N ALA A 79 3.33 10.50 -19.15
CA ALA A 79 2.26 10.87 -18.24
C ALA A 79 1.61 9.63 -17.62
N ALA A 80 1.28 8.62 -18.43
CA ALA A 80 0.71 7.36 -17.95
C ALA A 80 1.64 6.63 -16.98
N HIS A 81 2.95 6.71 -17.18
CA HIS A 81 3.94 6.09 -16.29
C HIS A 81 4.08 6.80 -14.94
N VAL A 82 3.87 8.13 -14.90
CA VAL A 82 3.93 8.90 -13.64
C VAL A 82 2.57 8.96 -12.91
N VAL A 83 1.50 8.38 -13.46
CA VAL A 83 0.20 8.31 -12.79
C VAL A 83 0.30 7.46 -11.52
N ASN A 84 0.07 8.11 -10.39
CA ASN A 84 -0.08 7.50 -9.08
C ASN A 84 -1.09 8.29 -8.22
N ASP A 85 -1.42 7.75 -7.05
CA ASP A 85 -2.41 8.32 -6.13
C ASP A 85 -2.08 9.78 -5.77
N GLU A 86 -0.80 10.09 -5.57
CA GLU A 86 -0.32 11.43 -5.24
C GLU A 86 -0.49 12.40 -6.43
N SER A 87 -0.08 12.00 -7.63
CA SER A 87 -0.18 12.81 -8.85
C SER A 87 -1.61 13.20 -9.19
N ILE A 88 -2.55 12.29 -8.98
CA ILE A 88 -3.96 12.54 -9.21
C ILE A 88 -4.54 13.37 -8.07
N SER A 89 -4.19 13.07 -6.81
CA SER A 89 -4.68 13.85 -5.67
C SER A 89 -4.22 15.30 -5.73
N PHE A 90 -2.95 15.55 -6.06
CA PHE A 90 -2.43 16.91 -6.24
C PHE A 90 -3.01 17.60 -7.47
N ALA A 91 -3.27 16.88 -8.56
CA ALA A 91 -3.92 17.47 -9.73
C ALA A 91 -5.37 17.87 -9.43
N LEU A 92 -6.13 17.01 -8.74
CA LEU A 92 -7.54 17.26 -8.45
C LEU A 92 -7.77 18.28 -7.33
N ALA A 93 -6.74 18.58 -6.53
CA ALA A 93 -6.80 19.64 -5.53
C ALA A 93 -6.77 21.06 -6.12
N GLU A 94 -6.39 21.19 -7.40
CA GLU A 94 -6.16 22.48 -8.06
C GLU A 94 -7.30 22.78 -9.05
N GLU A 95 -7.82 24.01 -9.01
CA GLU A 95 -8.88 24.47 -9.91
C GLU A 95 -8.33 25.01 -11.24
N ASP A 96 -7.12 25.57 -11.24
CA ASP A 96 -6.48 26.13 -12.43
C ASP A 96 -5.76 25.06 -13.25
N ASP A 97 -5.89 25.13 -14.57
CA ASP A 97 -5.35 24.14 -15.50
C ASP A 97 -3.81 24.06 -15.50
N ALA A 98 -3.12 25.19 -15.31
CA ALA A 98 -1.67 25.21 -15.29
C ALA A 98 -1.14 24.62 -13.98
N THR A 99 -1.72 25.02 -12.85
CA THR A 99 -1.33 24.51 -11.52
C THR A 99 -1.68 23.03 -11.37
N ARG A 100 -2.82 22.58 -11.89
CA ARG A 100 -3.21 21.17 -11.95
C ARG A 100 -2.18 20.31 -12.68
N ARG A 101 -1.72 20.76 -13.85
CA ARG A 101 -0.67 20.06 -14.62
C ARG A 101 0.66 20.06 -13.89
N LEU A 102 1.00 21.16 -13.22
CA LEU A 102 2.21 21.25 -12.42
C LEU A 102 2.17 20.26 -11.25
N GLY A 103 1.07 20.23 -10.49
CA GLY A 103 0.86 19.29 -9.39
C GLY A 103 0.98 17.85 -9.82
N PHE A 104 0.35 17.48 -10.95
CA PHE A 104 0.46 16.16 -11.57
C PHE A 104 1.92 15.77 -11.86
N TRP A 105 2.64 16.60 -12.62
CA TRP A 105 4.00 16.27 -13.06
C TRP A 105 5.02 16.29 -11.93
N VAL A 106 4.96 17.26 -11.02
CA VAL A 106 5.93 17.40 -9.93
C VAL A 106 5.85 16.22 -8.97
N SER A 107 4.63 15.86 -8.55
CA SER A 107 4.44 14.72 -7.64
C SER A 107 4.67 13.38 -8.33
N GLY A 108 4.24 13.23 -9.60
CA GLY A 108 4.51 12.05 -10.41
C GLY A 108 6.00 11.79 -10.64
N ILE A 109 6.75 12.81 -11.07
CA ILE A 109 8.22 12.72 -11.23
C ILE A 109 8.89 12.50 -9.87
N GLY A 110 8.42 13.18 -8.82
CA GLY A 110 8.89 12.98 -7.46
C GLY A 110 8.79 11.52 -7.02
N ALA A 111 7.66 10.87 -7.30
CA ALA A 111 7.48 9.44 -7.03
C ALA A 111 8.44 8.58 -7.87
N VAL A 112 8.54 8.81 -9.18
CA VAL A 112 9.45 8.06 -10.07
C VAL A 112 10.93 8.24 -9.70
N ALA A 113 11.31 9.35 -9.07
CA ALA A 113 12.67 9.57 -8.59
C ALA A 113 12.90 8.94 -7.20
N ILE A 114 12.04 9.27 -6.23
CA ILE A 114 12.21 8.89 -4.82
C ILE A 114 11.97 7.40 -4.62
N TRP A 115 10.98 6.81 -5.33
CA TRP A 115 10.61 5.41 -5.14
C TRP A 115 11.78 4.48 -5.51
N PRO A 116 12.35 4.51 -6.73
CA PRO A 116 13.51 3.68 -7.06
C PRO A 116 14.76 4.01 -6.25
N ALA A 117 15.02 5.28 -5.95
CA ALA A 117 16.18 5.67 -5.14
C ALA A 117 16.10 5.08 -3.73
N SER A 118 14.92 5.16 -3.10
CA SER A 118 14.71 4.59 -1.77
C SER A 118 14.70 3.06 -1.80
N THR A 119 14.20 2.43 -2.87
CA THR A 119 14.31 0.98 -3.09
C THR A 119 15.76 0.53 -3.23
N ALA A 120 16.56 1.22 -4.04
CA ALA A 120 17.98 0.94 -4.20
C ALA A 120 18.72 1.06 -2.86
N LEU A 121 18.45 2.13 -2.09
CA LEU A 121 18.96 2.28 -0.73
C LEU A 121 18.52 1.12 0.17
N GLY A 122 17.26 0.69 0.08
CA GLY A 122 16.72 -0.47 0.78
C GLY A 122 17.43 -1.78 0.45
N THR A 123 17.62 -2.08 -0.82
CA THR A 123 18.34 -3.27 -1.27
C THR A 123 19.79 -3.28 -0.81
N TRP A 124 20.45 -2.11 -0.87
CA TRP A 124 21.81 -1.93 -0.38
C TRP A 124 21.86 -2.17 1.12
N LEU A 125 21.01 -1.49 1.90
CA LEU A 125 20.91 -1.67 3.34
C LEU A 125 20.59 -3.12 3.72
N GLY A 126 19.63 -3.76 3.06
CA GLY A 126 19.25 -5.16 3.31
C GLY A 126 20.38 -6.15 3.03
N ALA A 127 21.24 -5.87 2.04
CA ALA A 127 22.42 -6.70 1.79
C ALA A 127 23.49 -6.59 2.90
N PHE A 128 23.53 -5.50 3.67
CA PHE A 128 24.50 -5.29 4.76
C PHE A 128 23.92 -5.50 6.17
N LEU A 129 22.61 -5.32 6.37
CA LEU A 129 21.99 -5.25 7.71
C LEU A 129 21.61 -6.60 8.33
N GLY A 130 21.87 -7.73 7.67
CA GLY A 130 21.41 -9.03 8.18
C GLY A 130 19.88 -9.09 8.27
N ASP A 131 19.32 -9.65 9.33
CA ASP A 131 17.85 -9.72 9.50
C ASP A 131 17.28 -8.34 9.85
N VAL A 132 16.78 -7.66 8.80
CA VAL A 132 16.19 -6.32 8.83
C VAL A 132 14.95 -6.26 9.73
N ARG A 133 14.29 -7.39 9.99
CA ARG A 133 13.16 -7.49 10.92
C ARG A 133 13.60 -7.25 12.36
N THR A 134 14.83 -7.60 12.74
CA THR A 134 15.35 -7.31 14.08
C THR A 134 15.23 -5.83 14.43
N TRP A 135 15.33 -4.97 13.42
CA TRP A 135 15.25 -3.51 13.54
C TRP A 135 13.83 -2.93 13.34
N GLY A 136 12.80 -3.78 13.25
CA GLY A 136 11.39 -3.38 13.15
C GLY A 136 10.99 -2.65 11.86
N LEU A 137 11.80 -2.75 10.80
CA LEU A 137 11.59 -2.02 9.54
C LEU A 137 10.46 -2.60 8.68
N ASP A 138 10.03 -3.82 8.98
CA ASP A 138 8.80 -4.46 8.47
C ASP A 138 7.52 -3.78 8.99
N ALA A 139 7.57 -3.07 10.12
CA ALA A 139 6.45 -2.27 10.64
C ALA A 139 6.19 -0.99 9.84
N VAL A 140 7.16 -0.52 9.04
CA VAL A 140 7.04 0.73 8.27
C VAL A 140 5.84 0.69 7.33
N PHE A 141 5.71 -0.39 6.56
CA PHE A 141 4.67 -0.50 5.54
C PHE A 141 3.26 -0.45 6.13
N PRO A 142 2.87 -1.34 7.06
CA PRO A 142 1.55 -1.27 7.68
C PRO A 142 1.32 0.04 8.43
N ALA A 143 2.34 0.61 9.09
CA ALA A 143 2.20 1.89 9.79
C ALA A 143 1.90 3.07 8.85
N VAL A 144 2.56 3.13 7.69
CA VAL A 144 2.29 4.15 6.67
C VAL A 144 0.88 3.99 6.12
N VAL A 145 0.47 2.76 5.77
CA VAL A 145 -0.88 2.53 5.24
C VAL A 145 -1.94 2.91 6.28
N LEU A 146 -1.77 2.55 7.54
CA LEU A 146 -2.65 2.95 8.64
C LEU A 146 -2.72 4.48 8.81
N ALA A 147 -1.57 5.16 8.79
CA ALA A 147 -1.51 6.61 8.91
C ALA A 147 -2.26 7.34 7.78
N LEU A 148 -2.26 6.78 6.58
CA LEU A 148 -2.96 7.34 5.41
C LEU A 148 -4.46 6.99 5.37
N VAL A 149 -4.84 5.78 5.80
CA VAL A 149 -6.22 5.28 5.76
C VAL A 149 -7.08 5.85 6.88
N LEU A 150 -6.55 5.90 8.11
CA LEU A 150 -7.37 6.21 9.28
C LEU A 150 -8.06 7.59 9.24
N PRO A 151 -7.47 8.66 8.65
CA PRO A 151 -8.18 9.90 8.40
C PRO A 151 -9.43 9.71 7.52
N LYS A 152 -9.33 8.92 6.44
CA LYS A 152 -10.46 8.62 5.53
C LYS A 152 -11.54 7.80 6.23
N VAL A 153 -11.14 6.83 7.05
CA VAL A 153 -12.07 6.03 7.87
C VAL A 153 -12.88 6.91 8.81
N ARG A 154 -12.23 7.87 9.47
CA ARG A 154 -12.90 8.81 10.38
C ARG A 154 -13.83 9.76 9.63
N ALA A 155 -13.41 10.28 8.48
CA ALA A 155 -14.22 11.18 7.66
C ALA A 155 -15.48 10.48 7.11
N GLY A 156 -15.39 9.20 6.75
CA GLY A 156 -16.52 8.42 6.24
C GLY A 156 -17.54 7.94 7.29
N GLY A 157 -17.32 8.23 8.58
CA GLY A 157 -18.26 7.95 9.66
C GLY A 157 -18.55 6.45 9.90
N ALA A 158 -19.66 6.17 10.58
CA ALA A 158 -20.09 4.82 10.96
C ALA A 158 -20.12 3.78 9.79
N PRO A 159 -20.64 4.09 8.59
CA PRO A 159 -20.68 3.09 7.51
C PRO A 159 -19.29 2.74 6.99
N MET A 160 -18.37 3.70 6.92
CA MET A 160 -16.99 3.44 6.52
C MET A 160 -16.25 2.62 7.58
N ILE A 161 -16.44 2.96 8.87
CA ILE A 161 -15.87 2.20 9.98
C ILE A 161 -16.36 0.75 9.93
N ALA A 162 -17.67 0.53 9.74
CA ALA A 162 -18.23 -0.82 9.63
C ALA A 162 -17.61 -1.60 8.46
N ALA A 163 -17.54 -0.99 7.26
CA ALA A 163 -16.93 -1.62 6.10
C ALA A 163 -15.46 -2.01 6.32
N VAL A 164 -14.68 -1.12 6.95
CA VAL A 164 -13.27 -1.38 7.26
C VAL A 164 -13.12 -2.46 8.32
N VAL A 165 -13.92 -2.45 9.39
CA VAL A 165 -13.88 -3.49 10.42
C VAL A 165 -14.24 -4.85 9.83
N THR A 166 -15.27 -4.93 8.98
CA THR A 166 -15.64 -6.16 8.28
C THR A 166 -14.52 -6.64 7.36
N GLY A 167 -13.97 -5.76 6.51
CA GLY A 167 -12.89 -6.12 5.59
C GLY A 167 -11.61 -6.54 6.29
N ALA A 168 -11.23 -5.82 7.35
CA ALA A 168 -10.10 -6.16 8.22
C ALA A 168 -10.29 -7.53 8.90
N GLY A 169 -11.47 -7.79 9.45
CA GLY A 169 -11.80 -9.06 10.09
C GLY A 169 -11.77 -10.25 9.12
N LEU A 170 -12.35 -10.08 7.92
CA LEU A 170 -12.29 -11.08 6.85
C LEU A 170 -10.84 -11.35 6.43
N THR A 171 -10.04 -10.30 6.29
CA THR A 171 -8.64 -10.42 5.92
C THR A 171 -7.85 -11.18 6.98
N ALA A 172 -7.98 -10.81 8.25
CA ALA A 172 -7.30 -11.48 9.35
C ALA A 172 -7.70 -12.96 9.46
N GLY A 173 -8.98 -13.28 9.26
CA GLY A 173 -9.47 -14.65 9.30
C GLY A 173 -9.01 -15.49 8.10
N ALA A 174 -8.84 -14.89 6.93
CA ALA A 174 -8.46 -15.59 5.70
C ALA A 174 -6.95 -15.61 5.42
N ALA A 175 -6.17 -14.69 6.02
CA ALA A 175 -4.75 -14.50 5.71
C ALA A 175 -3.86 -15.71 6.01
N GLY A 176 -4.25 -16.56 6.97
CA GLY A 176 -3.53 -17.81 7.28
C GLY A 176 -3.85 -18.98 6.33
N PHE A 177 -4.89 -18.84 5.49
CA PHE A 177 -5.37 -19.93 4.61
C PHE A 177 -5.22 -19.62 3.13
N LEU A 178 -5.15 -18.34 2.78
CA LEU A 178 -5.12 -17.88 1.39
C LEU A 178 -3.80 -17.17 1.06
N PRO A 179 -3.30 -17.35 -0.18
CA PRO A 179 -2.21 -16.55 -0.72
C PRO A 179 -2.45 -15.03 -0.62
N ALA A 180 -1.37 -14.27 -0.71
CA ALA A 180 -1.40 -12.81 -0.76
C ALA A 180 -2.36 -12.27 -1.82
N GLY A 181 -3.14 -11.24 -1.46
CA GLY A 181 -4.07 -10.55 -2.36
C GLY A 181 -5.48 -11.14 -2.37
N LEU A 182 -5.65 -12.44 -2.11
CA LEU A 182 -6.98 -13.05 -2.06
C LEU A 182 -7.81 -12.61 -0.84
N PRO A 183 -7.27 -12.59 0.40
CA PRO A 183 -7.98 -12.02 1.56
C PRO A 183 -8.47 -10.59 1.32
N GLU A 184 -7.66 -9.76 0.66
CA GLU A 184 -7.97 -8.37 0.38
C GLU A 184 -9.05 -8.21 -0.70
N LEU A 185 -9.03 -9.06 -1.73
CA LEU A 185 -10.11 -9.14 -2.71
C LEU A 185 -11.42 -9.56 -2.04
N LEU A 186 -11.39 -10.60 -1.18
CA LEU A 186 -12.57 -11.03 -0.42
C LEU A 186 -13.13 -9.90 0.44
N ALA A 187 -12.27 -9.12 1.11
CA ALA A 187 -12.67 -7.98 1.92
C ALA A 187 -13.41 -6.91 1.08
N VAL A 188 -12.87 -6.56 -0.09
CA VAL A 188 -13.52 -5.58 -0.99
C VAL A 188 -14.81 -6.14 -1.56
N THR A 189 -14.80 -7.39 -2.05
CA THR A 189 -16.00 -8.03 -2.60
C THR A 189 -17.12 -8.11 -1.57
N ALA A 190 -16.82 -8.45 -0.31
CA ALA A 190 -17.81 -8.50 0.75
C ALA A 190 -18.46 -7.13 1.00
N VAL A 191 -17.67 -6.05 1.02
CA VAL A 191 -18.18 -4.68 1.20
C VAL A 191 -19.03 -4.24 0.01
N VAL A 192 -18.60 -4.59 -1.20
CA VAL A 192 -19.30 -4.32 -2.46
C VAL A 192 -20.65 -5.05 -2.50
N LEU A 193 -20.71 -6.31 -2.09
CA LEU A 193 -21.95 -7.09 -2.03
C LEU A 193 -22.89 -6.66 -0.89
N ALA A 194 -22.33 -6.21 0.24
CA ALA A 194 -23.11 -5.73 1.39
C ALA A 194 -23.77 -4.37 1.15
N ARG A 195 -23.31 -3.59 0.16
CA ARG A 195 -23.94 -2.31 -0.20
C ARG A 195 -25.21 -2.52 -1.02
N PRO A 196 -26.33 -1.87 -0.69
CA PRO A 196 -27.52 -1.91 -1.52
C PRO A 196 -27.27 -1.16 -2.82
N TRP A 197 -27.13 -1.90 -3.93
CA TRP A 197 -26.90 -1.41 -5.30
C TRP A 197 -28.05 -0.62 -5.93
N ARG A 198 -29.02 -0.16 -5.12
CA ARG A 198 -30.29 0.37 -5.61
C ARG A 198 -30.20 1.78 -6.23
N THR A 199 -29.03 2.43 -6.18
CA THR A 199 -28.84 3.77 -6.75
C THR A 199 -27.59 3.82 -7.64
N THR A 200 -27.80 3.98 -8.95
CA THR A 200 -26.76 4.14 -9.99
C THR A 200 -26.30 5.59 -10.17
N ALA A 201 -26.60 6.48 -9.21
CA ALA A 201 -26.21 7.89 -9.32
C ALA A 201 -24.66 8.03 -9.29
N PRO A 202 -24.08 8.95 -10.09
CA PRO A 202 -22.63 9.14 -10.17
C PRO A 202 -21.96 9.38 -8.81
N ALA A 203 -22.62 10.17 -7.93
CA ALA A 203 -22.14 10.42 -6.57
C ALA A 203 -22.03 9.14 -5.72
N THR A 204 -22.92 8.16 -5.92
CA THR A 204 -22.88 6.89 -5.19
C THR A 204 -21.74 5.98 -5.67
N GLN A 205 -21.33 6.09 -6.94
CA GLN A 205 -20.21 5.34 -7.49
C GLN A 205 -18.87 5.83 -6.92
N GLU A 206 -18.69 7.15 -6.85
CA GLU A 206 -17.48 7.75 -6.27
C GLU A 206 -17.31 7.36 -4.79
N THR A 207 -18.38 7.44 -3.99
CA THR A 207 -18.38 7.00 -2.59
C THR A 207 -18.17 5.48 -2.43
N THR A 208 -18.47 4.68 -3.45
CA THR A 208 -18.25 3.23 -3.42
C THR A 208 -16.82 2.88 -3.80
N LEU A 209 -16.25 3.52 -4.81
CA LEU A 209 -14.84 3.39 -5.16
C LEU A 209 -13.94 3.85 -4.02
N GLU A 210 -14.27 4.96 -3.38
CA GLU A 210 -13.56 5.44 -2.20
C GLU A 210 -13.61 4.39 -1.08
N ALA A 211 -14.78 3.88 -0.74
CA ALA A 211 -14.93 2.84 0.28
C ALA A 211 -14.14 1.56 -0.05
N CYS A 212 -14.18 1.12 -1.31
CA CYS A 212 -13.39 -0.04 -1.75
C CYS A 212 -11.89 0.21 -1.58
N SER A 213 -11.39 1.40 -1.93
CA SER A 213 -9.99 1.75 -1.78
C SER A 213 -9.56 1.79 -0.30
N VAL A 214 -10.39 2.37 0.57
CA VAL A 214 -10.12 2.49 2.00
C VAL A 214 -10.12 1.11 2.67
N VAL A 215 -11.09 0.26 2.32
CA VAL A 215 -11.18 -1.13 2.81
C VAL A 215 -10.01 -1.96 2.31
N LEU A 216 -9.65 -1.83 1.02
CA LEU A 216 -8.52 -2.54 0.44
C LEU A 216 -7.21 -2.18 1.15
N LEU A 217 -6.95 -0.88 1.35
CA LEU A 217 -5.75 -0.42 2.04
C LEU A 217 -5.75 -0.86 3.51
N ALA A 218 -6.88 -0.81 4.21
CA ALA A 218 -6.99 -1.32 5.58
C ALA A 218 -6.73 -2.83 5.65
N ALA A 219 -7.27 -3.61 4.70
CA ALA A 219 -7.03 -5.04 4.58
C ALA A 219 -5.54 -5.34 4.35
N VAL A 220 -4.90 -4.63 3.41
CA VAL A 220 -3.45 -4.73 3.17
C VAL A 220 -2.63 -4.42 4.43
N ALA A 221 -3.01 -3.37 5.18
CA ALA A 221 -2.33 -3.02 6.43
C ALA A 221 -2.48 -4.12 7.51
N VAL A 222 -3.68 -4.70 7.63
CA VAL A 222 -3.94 -5.81 8.55
C VAL A 222 -3.08 -7.01 8.17
N ARG A 223 -3.13 -7.44 6.90
CA ARG A 223 -2.37 -8.61 6.45
C ARG A 223 -0.88 -8.42 6.66
N SER A 224 -0.33 -7.32 6.15
CA SER A 224 1.11 -7.02 6.27
C SER A 224 1.59 -6.77 7.70
N GLY A 225 0.70 -6.35 8.61
CA GLY A 225 1.00 -6.16 10.02
C GLY A 225 0.77 -7.39 10.91
N THR A 226 0.25 -8.48 10.37
CA THR A 226 -0.11 -9.67 11.17
C THR A 226 0.39 -11.00 10.60
N PHE A 227 0.67 -11.09 9.29
CA PHE A 227 1.13 -12.32 8.64
C PHE A 227 2.35 -12.07 7.74
N HIS A 228 3.34 -12.97 7.82
CA HIS A 228 4.44 -13.13 6.88
C HIS A 228 4.37 -14.54 6.29
N ASP A 229 4.44 -14.66 4.96
CA ASP A 229 4.52 -15.95 4.27
C ASP A 229 3.42 -16.96 4.66
N GLY A 230 2.23 -16.44 5.01
CA GLY A 230 1.08 -17.26 5.45
C GLY A 230 1.11 -17.67 6.93
N ALA A 231 2.18 -17.34 7.66
CA ALA A 231 2.32 -17.57 9.10
C ALA A 231 2.13 -16.27 9.88
N PHE A 232 1.74 -16.38 11.16
CA PHE A 232 1.61 -15.23 12.04
C PHE A 232 2.97 -14.56 12.24
N ALA A 233 3.02 -13.23 12.05
CA ALA A 233 4.23 -12.41 12.06
C ALA A 233 4.87 -12.20 13.44
N GLY A 234 4.18 -12.62 14.50
CA GLY A 234 4.62 -12.45 15.89
C GLY A 234 3.96 -11.24 16.58
N PRO A 235 3.98 -11.24 17.92
CA PRO A 235 3.36 -10.19 18.74
C PRO A 235 4.07 -8.83 18.60
N SER A 236 5.37 -8.83 18.26
CA SER A 236 6.19 -7.64 18.10
C SER A 236 5.72 -6.73 16.97
N LEU A 237 5.38 -7.29 15.80
CA LEU A 237 4.84 -6.54 14.67
C LEU A 237 3.41 -6.05 14.93
N LEU A 238 2.57 -6.91 15.50
CA LEU A 238 1.19 -6.58 15.87
C LEU A 238 1.14 -5.39 16.84
N ALA A 239 2.04 -5.35 17.84
CA ALA A 239 2.15 -4.25 18.77
C ALA A 239 2.54 -2.94 18.07
N GLY A 240 3.54 -2.95 17.18
CA GLY A 240 3.92 -1.78 16.40
C GLY A 240 2.78 -1.25 15.51
N CYS A 241 2.05 -2.14 14.85
CA CYS A 241 0.88 -1.79 14.04
C CYS A 241 -0.25 -1.22 14.90
N THR A 242 -0.47 -1.75 16.10
CA THR A 242 -1.45 -1.23 17.06
C THR A 242 -1.09 0.19 17.50
N VAL A 243 0.19 0.44 17.79
CA VAL A 243 0.70 1.77 18.13
C VAL A 243 0.50 2.74 16.96
N ALA A 244 0.82 2.32 15.73
CA ALA A 244 0.56 3.10 14.53
C ALA A 244 -0.93 3.44 14.37
N ALA A 245 -1.81 2.46 14.61
CA ALA A 245 -3.24 2.65 14.51
C ALA A 245 -3.76 3.65 15.55
N VAL A 246 -3.32 3.55 16.80
CA VAL A 246 -3.71 4.46 17.89
C VAL A 246 -3.21 5.88 17.64
N LEU A 247 -1.93 6.04 17.29
CA LEU A 247 -1.35 7.36 17.02
C LEU A 247 -1.97 8.00 15.78
N GLY A 248 -2.14 7.22 14.71
CA GLY A 248 -2.86 7.64 13.52
C GLY A 248 -4.27 8.10 13.89
N TRP A 249 -5.02 7.31 14.66
CA TRP A 249 -6.37 7.65 15.15
C TRP A 249 -6.42 8.98 15.92
N ARG A 250 -5.40 9.23 16.74
CA ARG A 250 -5.24 10.47 17.51
C ARG A 250 -4.66 11.65 16.70
N LYS A 251 -4.50 11.51 15.38
CA LYS A 251 -3.95 12.53 14.48
C LYS A 251 -2.51 12.94 14.85
N ALA A 252 -1.72 12.01 15.36
CA ALA A 252 -0.30 12.24 15.57
C ALA A 252 0.42 12.54 14.24
N PRO A 253 1.57 13.26 14.25
CA PRO A 253 2.35 13.48 13.06
C PRO A 253 2.72 12.16 12.34
N PHE A 254 2.69 12.17 11.01
CA PHE A 254 2.96 11.00 10.18
C PHE A 254 4.31 10.35 10.53
N LEU A 255 5.38 11.13 10.58
CA LEU A 255 6.72 10.64 10.90
C LEU A 255 6.80 10.05 12.32
N LEU A 256 6.11 10.66 13.29
CA LEU A 256 6.05 10.14 14.66
C LEU A 256 5.34 8.79 14.71
N THR A 257 4.23 8.65 13.97
CA THR A 257 3.44 7.41 13.90
C THR A 257 4.29 6.26 13.37
N VAL A 258 5.03 6.50 12.28
CA VAL A 258 5.91 5.50 11.67
C VAL A 258 7.12 5.19 12.57
N ALA A 259 7.79 6.20 13.11
CA ALA A 259 8.94 6.01 13.99
C ALA A 259 8.57 5.24 15.27
N ALA A 260 7.40 5.52 15.86
CA ALA A 260 6.90 4.82 17.04
C ALA A 260 6.63 3.34 16.74
N ALA A 261 6.02 3.04 15.57
CA ALA A 261 5.77 1.66 15.16
C ALA A 261 7.08 0.86 15.03
N ILE A 262 8.07 1.42 14.34
CA ILE A 262 9.41 0.81 14.18
C ILE A 262 10.06 0.58 15.55
N THR A 263 10.08 1.62 16.39
CA THR A 263 10.75 1.58 17.70
C THR A 263 10.13 0.50 18.59
N VAL A 264 8.80 0.42 18.64
CA VAL A 264 8.10 -0.58 19.46
C VAL A 264 8.37 -1.99 18.95
N THR A 265 8.26 -2.22 17.63
CA THR A 265 8.53 -3.54 17.05
C THR A 265 9.99 -3.97 17.27
N ALA A 266 10.96 -3.06 17.05
CA ALA A 266 12.37 -3.33 17.29
C ALA A 266 12.65 -3.62 18.77
N THR A 267 12.12 -2.80 19.68
CA THR A 267 12.36 -2.96 21.12
C THR A 267 11.85 -4.31 21.63
N LEU A 268 10.65 -4.74 21.20
CA LEU A 268 10.10 -6.04 21.61
C LEU A 268 10.93 -7.21 21.11
N ARG A 269 11.47 -7.13 19.89
CA ARG A 269 12.36 -8.17 19.34
C ARG A 269 13.69 -8.21 20.08
N LEU A 270 14.29 -7.06 20.36
CA LEU A 270 15.55 -6.95 21.08
C LEU A 270 15.47 -7.41 22.55
N THR A 271 14.28 -7.37 23.15
CA THR A 271 14.05 -7.89 24.52
C THR A 271 13.60 -9.36 24.55
N GLY A 272 13.52 -10.03 23.41
CA GLY A 272 13.16 -11.46 23.31
C GLY A 272 11.65 -11.74 23.32
N LEU A 273 10.81 -10.71 23.18
CA LEU A 273 9.34 -10.82 23.04
C LEU A 273 8.91 -10.80 21.55
N GLY A 274 9.79 -11.34 20.69
CA GLY A 274 9.74 -11.26 19.22
C GLY A 274 8.71 -12.17 18.58
#